data_AF-A0A7V6WFV9-F1
#
_entry.id   AF-A0A7V6WFV9-F1
#
_cell.length_a   1.000
_cell.length_b   1.000
_cell.length_c   1.000
_cell.angle_alpha   90.00
_cell.angle_beta   90.00
_cell.angle_gamma   90.00
#
_symmetry.space_group_name_H-M   'P 1'
#
loop_
_entity.id
_entity.type
_entity.pdbx_description
1 polymer ?
#
loop_
_entity_poly.entity_id
_entity_poly.type
_entity_poly.pdbx_seq_one_letter_code
_entity_poly.pdbx_strand_id
1 'polypeptide(L)'
;MSKMPQCLACGNTAHFVSSNVPALFPWNSTGSGLAGSFDANGNISNLENTATGGDMMLSAWERPFVHFDRCGRCGSARIQWP
;
A
#
# COMPACT_ATOMS: atom_id res chain seq x y z
N MET A 1 5.58 -18.97 -2.26
CA MET A 1 4.35 -18.50 -1.56
C MET A 1 4.07 -17.11 -2.07
N SER A 2 2.92 -16.90 -2.73
CA SER A 2 2.56 -15.61 -3.30
C SER A 2 2.34 -14.61 -2.15
N LYS A 3 3.01 -13.45 -2.14
CA LYS A 3 2.94 -12.43 -1.06
C LYS A 3 1.89 -11.34 -1.35
N MET A 4 0.96 -11.61 -2.26
CA MET A 4 0.09 -10.61 -2.85
C MET A 4 -1.07 -10.21 -1.92
N PRO A 5 -1.23 -8.93 -1.58
CA PRO A 5 -2.39 -8.44 -0.86
C PRO A 5 -3.66 -8.48 -1.71
N GLN A 6 -4.80 -8.74 -1.07
CA GLN A 6 -6.12 -8.69 -1.71
C GLN A 6 -7.10 -7.87 -0.86
N CYS A 7 -7.80 -6.92 -1.48
CA CYS A 7 -8.91 -6.24 -0.86
C CYS A 7 -10.18 -7.11 -0.96
N LEU A 8 -10.71 -7.52 0.19
CA LEU A 8 -11.93 -8.32 0.29
C LEU A 8 -13.22 -7.53 0.01
N ALA A 9 -13.13 -6.19 -0.14
CA ALA A 9 -14.28 -5.35 -0.45
C ALA A 9 -14.50 -5.14 -1.96
N CYS A 10 -13.43 -5.02 -2.75
CA CYS A 10 -13.53 -4.71 -4.19
C CYS A 10 -12.67 -5.60 -5.10
N GLY A 11 -11.97 -6.60 -4.54
CA GLY A 11 -11.11 -7.53 -5.28
C GLY A 11 -9.78 -6.94 -5.76
N ASN A 12 -9.43 -5.71 -5.38
CA ASN A 12 -8.16 -5.10 -5.77
C ASN A 12 -6.97 -5.89 -5.21
N THR A 13 -6.00 -6.17 -6.07
CA THR A 13 -4.73 -6.83 -5.72
C THR A 13 -3.49 -6.02 -6.12
N ALA A 14 -3.69 -4.89 -6.80
CA ALA A 14 -2.60 -4.12 -7.38
C ALA A 14 -2.20 -2.91 -6.54
N HIS A 15 -3.15 -2.19 -5.94
CA HIS A 15 -2.84 -0.88 -5.34
C HIS A 15 -3.27 -0.76 -3.88
N PHE A 16 -2.32 -0.51 -2.99
CA PHE A 16 -2.57 -0.39 -1.55
C PHE A 16 -1.83 0.80 -0.98
N VAL A 17 -2.36 1.33 0.11
CA VAL A 17 -1.90 2.56 0.74
C VAL A 17 -1.83 2.37 2.25
N SER A 18 -1.05 3.23 2.91
CA SER A 18 -0.96 3.25 4.36
C SER A 18 -1.94 4.24 4.99
N SER A 19 -2.63 3.85 6.04
CA SER A 19 -3.38 4.79 6.87
C SER A 19 -2.51 5.52 7.89
N ASN A 20 -1.33 4.98 8.21
CA ASN A 20 -0.41 5.53 9.22
C ASN A 20 0.44 6.69 8.68
N VAL A 21 0.40 6.92 7.37
CA VAL A 21 1.23 7.90 6.69
C VAL A 21 0.29 8.91 6.05
N PRO A 22 0.08 10.09 6.66
CA PRO A 22 -0.74 11.12 6.06
C PRO A 22 -0.03 11.72 4.85
N ALA A 23 -0.76 12.01 3.78
CA ALA A 23 -0.21 12.76 2.66
C ALA A 23 0.04 14.22 3.06
N LEU A 24 1.20 14.76 2.70
CA LEU A 24 1.53 16.18 2.94
C LEU A 24 0.73 17.13 2.03
N PHE A 25 0.19 16.62 0.92
CA PHE A 25 -0.63 17.34 -0.04
C PHE A 25 -1.62 16.37 -0.71
N PRO A 26 -2.70 16.85 -1.35
CA PRO A 26 -3.65 15.99 -2.04
C PRO A 26 -2.98 15.28 -3.22
N TRP A 27 -2.46 14.07 -2.99
CA TRP A 27 -1.77 13.25 -3.99
C TRP A 27 -2.67 12.15 -4.54
N ASN A 28 -3.42 11.48 -3.65
CA ASN A 28 -4.30 10.37 -4.01
C ASN A 28 -5.68 10.54 -3.37
N SER A 29 -6.65 9.78 -3.88
CA SER A 29 -8.02 9.75 -3.38
C SER A 29 -8.16 9.25 -1.94
N THR A 30 -7.11 8.67 -1.37
CA THR A 30 -7.11 8.09 -0.01
C THR A 30 -6.45 9.01 1.03
N GLY A 31 -5.79 10.08 0.62
CA GLY A 31 -5.05 10.98 1.52
C GLY A 31 -3.81 10.34 2.15
N SER A 32 -3.30 9.23 1.61
CA SER A 32 -2.12 8.53 2.11
C SER A 32 -0.83 9.07 1.50
N GLY A 33 0.19 9.27 2.34
CA GLY A 33 1.55 9.63 1.92
C GLY A 33 2.43 8.44 1.55
N LEU A 34 1.94 7.21 1.68
CA LEU A 34 2.61 5.98 1.24
C LEU A 34 1.66 5.14 0.38
N ALA A 35 2.06 4.86 -0.86
CA ALA A 35 1.33 3.99 -1.77
C ALA A 35 2.26 2.94 -2.37
N GLY A 36 1.75 1.71 -2.51
CA GLY A 36 2.47 0.59 -3.08
C GLY A 36 1.65 -0.02 -4.21
N SER A 37 2.34 -0.31 -5.31
CA SER A 37 1.80 -1.04 -6.45
C SER A 37 2.42 -2.42 -6.52
N PHE A 38 1.60 -3.45 -6.65
CA PHE A 38 2.01 -4.85 -6.62
C PHE A 38 1.82 -5.48 -8.01
N ASP A 39 2.80 -6.28 -8.42
CA ASP A 39 2.71 -7.09 -9.63
C ASP A 39 1.83 -8.33 -9.40
N ALA A 40 1.57 -9.09 -10.47
CA ALA A 40 0.78 -10.32 -10.40
C ALA A 40 1.41 -11.44 -9.55
N ASN A 41 2.69 -11.30 -9.18
CA ASN A 41 3.41 -12.23 -8.31
C ASN A 41 3.38 -11.78 -6.83
N GLY A 42 2.80 -10.62 -6.54
CA GLY A 42 2.78 -10.03 -5.21
C GLY A 42 4.06 -9.31 -4.81
N ASN A 43 4.96 -9.02 -5.76
CA ASN A 43 6.11 -8.17 -5.53
C ASN A 43 5.72 -6.70 -5.66
N ILE A 44 6.39 -5.84 -4.91
CA ILE A 44 6.26 -4.39 -5.11
C ILE A 44 6.90 -4.04 -6.45
N SER A 45 6.08 -3.53 -7.36
CA SER A 45 6.49 -3.00 -8.66
C SER A 45 6.82 -1.51 -8.60
N ASN A 46 6.13 -0.77 -7.73
CA ASN A 46 6.34 0.65 -7.50
C ASN A 46 6.00 1.03 -6.06
N LEU A 47 6.74 1.98 -5.49
CA LEU A 47 6.54 2.48 -4.14
C LEU A 47 6.61 4.01 -4.18
N GLU A 48 5.48 4.65 -3.91
CA GLU A 48 5.35 6.10 -3.88
C GLU A 48 5.36 6.57 -2.43
N ASN A 49 6.23 7.53 -2.13
CA ASN A 49 6.34 8.12 -0.81
C ASN A 49 6.38 9.64 -0.93
N THR A 50 5.44 10.28 -0.26
CA THR A 50 5.17 11.72 -0.35
C THR A 50 5.40 12.42 0.98
N ALA A 51 5.61 11.64 2.04
CA ALA A 51 5.53 12.12 3.42
C ALA A 51 6.72 11.74 4.30
N THR A 52 7.59 10.79 3.93
CA THR A 52 8.59 10.24 4.87
C THR A 52 10.00 10.01 4.29
N GLY A 53 10.98 9.92 5.19
CA GLY A 53 12.39 9.65 4.86
C GLY A 53 12.65 8.22 4.36
N GLY A 54 13.84 8.00 3.77
CA GLY A 54 14.21 6.77 3.08
C GLY A 54 14.05 5.47 3.89
N ASP A 55 14.21 5.52 5.21
CA ASP A 55 14.08 4.36 6.11
C ASP A 55 12.68 3.72 6.05
N MET A 56 11.64 4.54 5.84
CA MET A 56 10.29 4.02 5.73
C MET A 56 10.02 3.35 4.39
N MET A 57 10.68 3.81 3.32
CA MET A 57 10.61 3.12 2.02
C MET A 57 11.26 1.74 2.12
N LEU A 58 12.43 1.66 2.75
CA LEU A 58 13.11 0.39 3.06
C LEU A 58 12.20 -0.53 3.87
N SER A 59 11.61 -0.03 4.96
CA SER A 59 10.70 -0.82 5.80
C SER A 59 9.44 -1.27 5.06
N ALA A 60 8.85 -0.42 4.22
CA ALA A 60 7.71 -0.77 3.37
C ALA A 60 8.06 -1.83 2.33
N TRP A 61 9.32 -1.84 1.87
CA TRP A 61 9.83 -2.85 0.95
C TRP A 61 10.04 -4.20 1.62
N GLU A 62 10.64 -4.20 2.82
CA GLU A 62 10.94 -5.42 3.57
C GLU A 62 9.70 -6.04 4.22
N ARG A 63 8.78 -5.19 4.70
CA ARG A 63 7.61 -5.58 5.49
C ARG A 63 6.32 -4.91 5.01
N PRO A 64 5.91 -5.14 3.74
CA PRO A 64 4.75 -4.45 3.15
C PRO A 64 3.45 -4.65 3.93
N PHE A 65 3.24 -5.84 4.51
CA PHE A 65 2.05 -6.19 5.30
C PHE A 65 1.85 -5.32 6.54
N VAL A 66 2.88 -4.65 7.03
CA VAL A 66 2.79 -3.73 8.19
C VAL A 66 2.36 -2.33 7.75
N HIS A 67 2.70 -1.95 6.52
CA HIS A 67 2.56 -0.58 6.04
C HIS A 67 1.33 -0.38 5.18
N PHE A 68 0.91 -1.39 4.42
CA PHE A 68 -0.18 -1.30 3.45
C PHE A 68 -1.46 -1.94 4.01
N ASP A 69 -2.23 -1.16 4.74
CA ASP A 69 -3.43 -1.59 5.47
C ASP A 69 -4.74 -1.10 4.84
N ARG A 70 -4.67 -0.24 3.81
CA ARG A 70 -5.86 0.23 3.07
C ARG A 70 -5.79 0.00 1.57
N CYS A 71 -6.95 -0.29 0.99
CA CYS A 71 -7.09 -0.43 -0.45
C CYS A 71 -6.99 0.94 -1.12
N GLY A 72 -6.04 1.10 -2.05
CA GLY A 72 -5.89 2.34 -2.83
C GLY A 72 -7.07 2.61 -3.77
N ARG A 73 -7.87 1.59 -4.09
CA ARG A 73 -9.02 1.70 -5.00
C ARG A 73 -10.34 2.10 -4.31
N CYS A 74 -10.64 1.52 -3.15
CA CYS A 74 -11.93 1.74 -2.46
C CYS A 74 -11.79 2.27 -1.03
N GLY A 75 -10.57 2.47 -0.54
CA GLY A 75 -10.31 2.95 0.83
C GLY A 75 -10.58 1.93 1.94
N SER A 76 -11.07 0.74 1.62
CA SER A 76 -11.37 -0.30 2.61
C SER A 76 -10.12 -0.82 3.31
N ALA A 77 -10.22 -1.03 4.62
CA ALA A 77 -9.20 -1.68 5.44
C ALA A 77 -9.32 -3.22 5.45
N ARG A 78 -10.29 -3.80 4.71
CA ARG A 78 -10.47 -5.25 4.60
C ARG A 78 -9.45 -5.83 3.62
N ILE A 79 -8.18 -5.86 4.03
CA ILE A 79 -7.09 -6.46 3.27
C ILE A 79 -6.75 -7.82 3.86
N GLN A 80 -6.61 -8.81 2.98
CA GLN A 80 -6.01 -10.08 3.28
C GLN A 80 -4.59 -10.10 2.71
N TRP A 81 -3.63 -10.31 3.61
CA TRP A 81 -2.25 -10.67 3.26
C TRP A 81 -2.10 -12.20 3.39
N PRO A 82 -1.29 -12.83 2.53
CA PRO A 82 -0.94 -14.25 2.64
C PRO A 82 0.12 -14.54 3.72
#